data_AF-A0A7I9XTQ9-F1
#
_entry.id   AF-A0A7I9XTQ9-F1
#
_cell.length_a   1.000
_cell.length_b   1.000
_cell.length_c   1.000
_cell.angle_alpha   90.00
_cell.angle_beta   90.00
_cell.angle_gamma   90.00
#
_symmetry.space_group_name_H-M   'P 1'
#
loop_
_entity.id
_entity.type
_entity.pdbx_description
1 polymer ?
#
loop_
_entity_poly.entity_id
_entity_poly.type
_entity_poly.pdbx_seq_one_letter_code
_entity_poly.pdbx_strand_id
1 'polypeptide(L)' 'MTVYRLVHSGELPAVRVGRSFRVHAKAVHDMLETSYFDAG' A
#
# COMPACT_ATOMS: atom_id res chain seq x y z
N MET A 1 4.04 -9.38 -3.81
CA MET A 1 3.44 -8.04 -3.94
C MET A 1 4.25 -7.07 -3.08
N THR A 2 4.69 -5.90 -3.57
CA THR A 2 5.39 -4.90 -2.74
C THR A 2 4.64 -3.58 -2.75
N VAL A 3 4.67 -2.85 -1.62
CA VAL A 3 4.01 -1.55 -1.48
C VAL A 3 4.41 -0.59 -2.62
N TYR A 4 5.68 -0.58 -3.01
CA TYR A 4 6.15 0.22 -4.14
C TYR A 4 5.41 -0.13 -5.43
N ARG A 5 5.29 -1.42 -5.77
CA ARG A 5 4.63 -1.86 -7.01
C ARG A 5 3.15 -1.50 -7.01
N LEU A 6 2.47 -1.66 -5.87
CA LEU A 6 1.04 -1.31 -5.71
C LEU A 6 0.75 0.18 -5.91
N VAL A 7 1.60 1.04 -5.35
CA VAL A 7 1.47 2.50 -5.52
C VAL A 7 1.66 2.89 -6.99
N HIS A 8 2.61 2.26 -7.68
CA HIS A 8 2.89 2.56 -9.09
C HIS A 8 1.89 1.93 -10.06
N SER A 9 1.21 0.83 -9.69
CA SER A 9 0.12 0.24 -10.48
C SER A 9 -1.23 0.93 -10.26
N GLY A 10 -1.34 1.80 -9.25
CA GLY A 10 -2.59 2.49 -8.89
C GLY A 10 -3.54 1.66 -8.03
N GLU A 11 -3.13 0.46 -7.62
CA GLU A 11 -3.91 -0.43 -6.74
C GLU A 11 -3.94 0.06 -5.28
N LEU A 12 -2.92 0.80 -4.84
CA LEU A 12 -2.88 1.38 -3.50
C LEU A 12 -2.91 2.92 -3.58
N PRO A 13 -3.96 3.57 -3.03
CA PRO A 13 -4.11 5.01 -3.11
C PRO A 13 -2.99 5.72 -2.33
N ALA A 14 -2.24 6.58 -3.03
CA ALA A 14 -1.12 7.31 -2.46
C ALA A 14 -1.03 8.73 -3.01
N VAL A 15 -0.48 9.63 -2.18
CA VAL A 15 -0.18 11.02 -2.53
C VAL A 15 1.33 11.20 -2.66
N ARG A 16 1.78 11.85 -3.74
CA ARG A 16 3.20 12.16 -3.93
C ARG A 16 3.58 13.43 -3.17
N VAL A 17 4.57 13.32 -2.28
CA VAL A 17 5.13 14.44 -1.52
C VAL A 17 6.63 14.49 -1.79
N GLY A 18 7.03 15.42 -2.66
CA GLY A 18 8.40 15.51 -3.16
C GLY A 18 8.82 14.25 -3.89
N ARG A 19 9.84 13.55 -3.36
CA ARG A 19 10.37 12.30 -3.92
C ARG A 19 9.74 11.04 -3.33
N SER A 20 8.86 11.18 -2.34
CA SER A 20 8.26 10.07 -1.60
C SER A 20 6.76 9.99 -1.83
N PHE A 21 6.18 8.83 -1.53
CA PHE A 21 4.74 8.61 -1.53
C PHE A 21 4.22 8.49 -0.10
N ARG A 22 3.03 9.02 0.13
CA ARG A 22 2.28 8.91 1.39
C ARG A 22 1.04 8.09 1.13
N VAL A 23 0.87 7.02 1.89
CA VAL A 23 -0.30 6.15 1.81
C VAL A 23 -1.20 6.45 3.01
N HIS A 24 -2.51 6.47 2.80
CA HIS A 24 -3.45 6.62 3.90
C HIS A 24 -3.38 5.40 4.83
N ALA A 25 -3.33 5.63 6.14
CA ALA A 25 -3.27 4.57 7.13
C ALA A 25 -4.40 3.54 6.95
N LYS A 26 -5.64 4.00 6.69
CA LYS A 26 -6.77 3.13 6.39
C LYS A 26 -6.51 2.19 5.20
N ALA A 27 -5.98 2.70 4.10
CA ALA A 27 -5.69 1.89 2.92
C ALA A 27 -4.59 0.84 3.20
N VAL A 28 -3.62 1.17 4.06
CA VAL A 28 -2.62 0.19 4.52
C VAL A 28 -3.27 -0.88 5.39
N HIS A 29 -4.17 -0.51 6.29
CA HIS A 29 -4.90 -1.47 7.12
C HIS A 29 -5.78 -2.40 6.29
N ASP A 30 -6.60 -1.85 5.38
CA ASP A 30 -7.45 -2.62 4.48
C ASP A 30 -6.60 -3.60 3.61
N MET A 31 -5.43 -3.14 3.13
CA MET A 31 -4.46 -3.98 2.43
C MET A 31 -3.92 -5.09 3.34
N LEU A 32 -3.52 -4.79 4.57
CA LEU A 32 -3.01 -5.78 5.51
C LEU A 32 -4.08 -6.82 5.86
N GLU A 33 -5.32 -6.42 6.14
CA GLU A 33 -6.42 -7.35 6.42
C GLU A 33 -6.67 -8.33 5.26
N THR A 34 -6.56 -7.86 4.02
CA THR A 34 -6.79 -8.68 2.82
C THR A 34 -5.56 -9.49 2.41
N SER A 35 -4.35 -8.99 2.74
CA SER A 35 -3.08 -9.57 2.29
C SER A 35 -2.35 -10.35 3.38
N TYR A 36 -2.87 -10.35 4.62
CA TYR A 36 -2.37 -11.17 5.72
C TYR A 36 -2.76 -12.63 5.46
N PHE A 37 -1.96 -13.28 4.63
CA PHE A 37 -1.87 -14.74 4.64
C PHE A 37 -0.85 -15.07 5.71
N ASP A 38 -1.31 -15.76 6.75
CA ASP A 38 -0.48 -16.32 7.81
C ASP A 38 0.67 -17.08 7.14
N ALA A 39 1.87 -16.51 7.19
CA ALA A 39 3.09 -17.18 6.76
C ALA A 39 3.50 -18.10 7.90
N GLY A 40 2.76 -19.21 8.05
CA GLY A 40 3.10 -20.31 8.94
C GLY A 40 4.40 -20.99 8.57
#